data_AF-A0A1Q7S181-F1
#
_entry.id   AF-A0A1Q7S181-F1
#
_cell.length_a   1.000
_cell.length_b   1.000
_cell.length_c   1.000
_cell.angle_alpha   90.00
_cell.angle_beta   90.00
_cell.angle_gamma   90.00
#
_symmetry.space_group_name_H-M   'P 1'
#
loop_
_entity.id
_entity.type
_entity.pdbx_description
1 polymer ?
#
loop_
_entity_poly.entity_id
_entity_poly.type
_entity_poly.pdbx_seq_one_letter_code
_entity_poly.pdbx_strand_id
1 'polypeptide(L)'
;MRRQSLIPLLAEEGNACASRKFETIFCIIMSILVSFLWHMHQPFYKDLVGGVYVMPWAYLHGTKDYLGMATLLEEFPDIHQTFNLVPSLLLQLEEYARGDARDPSMDLAFKPVERLSMEDRGRIIERFFPVPIRTMLQPFPRYFELYERRSDPSRHHTFSDQDIRDIQVWWTLVWIDHDRRPKDLVEKGKDFSENDKARLRQIVIDTIQNIIPEYRRMQDQGTIEVSTSPFYHPILPILIDSRVDDGNVPVAVNFPYDAREQLSRAQTFMRERFGRIPQGLWPSEGSVSNDVALLAASLGFRWLATDEGILAKSGIDLSWDNRRRLYRPYKRGAMTVFFRDRTLSDLIGFQYMHAPAAESASDLIRRIRELPRDSHVVIALDGENPWDYYPNSGRDFLRRLYEGLQKEPVFEAVTMSEALERQPAEKLDWLAPGSWANANFSIWIGHPEDHQAWRWIVRARAALMDQKGRIPEDRWNLAYEELLVAEGSDWMWWFGNDFSSDDDAIFDSLFRQHIGNIFQLAGLPVPEGLSEPIKKNLEGRKLVMAPPPQT
;
A
#
# COMPACT_ATOMS: atom_id res chain seq x y z
N MET A 1 -50.35 -4.46 84.17
CA MET A 1 -49.71 -3.18 84.56
C MET A 1 -49.89 -2.19 83.41
N ARG A 2 -50.62 -1.09 83.69
CA ARG A 2 -50.87 0.20 82.97
C ARG A 2 -51.21 0.14 81.45
N ARG A 3 -52.50 0.18 81.04
CA ARG A 3 -53.38 1.35 80.66
C ARG A 3 -52.80 2.15 79.47
N GLN A 4 -53.45 2.49 78.35
CA GLN A 4 -54.83 2.98 78.05
C GLN A 4 -54.94 3.12 76.48
N SER A 5 -55.98 2.59 75.80
CA SER A 5 -57.14 3.26 75.14
C SER A 5 -56.94 4.05 73.81
N LEU A 6 -57.86 3.77 72.86
CA LEU A 6 -58.43 4.60 71.75
C LEU A 6 -57.92 4.45 70.29
N ILE A 7 -58.89 4.31 69.39
CA ILE A 7 -58.93 4.32 67.90
C ILE A 7 -59.59 5.68 67.48
N PRO A 8 -59.67 6.18 66.21
CA PRO A 8 -58.80 6.25 65.00
C PRO A 8 -58.60 7.73 64.51
N LEU A 9 -57.84 7.99 63.41
CA LEU A 9 -58.20 9.07 62.46
C LEU A 9 -57.56 8.89 61.06
N LEU A 10 -58.33 9.25 60.03
CA LEU A 10 -58.06 9.29 58.58
C LEU A 10 -57.25 10.53 58.14
N ALA A 11 -56.50 10.41 57.03
CA ALA A 11 -56.24 11.40 55.95
C ALA A 11 -55.06 10.88 55.09
N GLU A 12 -55.23 10.40 53.85
CA GLU A 12 -55.30 11.16 52.58
C GLU A 12 -54.26 12.29 52.42
N GLU A 13 -53.27 12.05 51.56
CA GLU A 13 -52.81 12.88 50.43
C GLU A 13 -51.31 12.62 50.13
N GLY A 14 -50.99 12.25 48.87
CA GLY A 14 -49.62 11.91 48.48
C GLY A 14 -49.45 11.60 46.99
N ASN A 15 -49.86 12.57 46.18
CA ASN A 15 -49.59 12.81 44.76
C ASN A 15 -48.76 11.81 43.94
N ALA A 16 -49.36 11.44 42.80
CA ALA A 16 -48.72 10.95 41.59
C ALA A 16 -47.69 11.96 41.05
N CYS A 17 -46.40 11.60 41.06
CA CYS A 17 -45.39 12.09 40.10
C CYS A 17 -44.05 11.36 40.30
N ALA A 18 -43.94 10.07 39.96
CA ALA A 18 -42.62 9.39 39.88
C ALA A 18 -42.71 8.03 39.17
N SER A 19 -43.11 8.00 37.90
CA SER A 19 -42.96 6.76 37.09
C SER A 19 -42.81 7.03 35.59
N ARG A 20 -42.08 8.07 35.21
CA ARG A 20 -41.64 8.31 33.81
C ARG A 20 -40.26 8.94 33.75
N LYS A 21 -39.22 8.20 34.12
CA LYS A 21 -37.81 8.54 33.82
C LYS A 21 -36.95 7.28 33.75
N PHE A 22 -37.25 6.36 32.84
CA PHE A 22 -36.30 5.33 32.38
C PHE A 22 -36.64 4.86 30.95
N GLU A 23 -37.02 5.80 30.09
CA GLU A 23 -36.77 5.67 28.65
C GLU A 23 -35.65 6.65 28.33
N THR A 24 -34.41 6.22 28.59
CA THR A 24 -33.27 6.82 27.92
C THR A 24 -33.47 6.48 26.45
N ILE A 25 -33.99 7.46 25.71
CA ILE A 25 -34.02 7.48 24.26
C ILE A 25 -32.59 7.17 23.82
N PHE A 26 -32.37 5.93 23.35
CA PHE A 26 -31.25 5.60 22.48
C PHE A 26 -31.54 6.35 21.18
N CYS A 27 -31.29 7.66 21.16
CA CYS A 27 -31.00 8.35 19.92
C CYS A 27 -29.68 7.73 19.48
N ILE A 28 -29.75 6.62 18.73
CA ILE A 28 -28.66 6.26 17.84
C ILE A 28 -28.55 7.49 16.94
N ILE A 29 -27.59 8.37 17.24
CA ILE A 29 -27.16 9.35 16.26
C ILE A 29 -26.60 8.47 15.15
N MET A 30 -27.41 8.22 14.12
CA MET A 30 -26.97 7.50 12.94
C MET A 30 -25.88 8.36 12.32
N SER A 31 -24.63 7.91 12.48
CA SER A 31 -23.42 8.49 11.91
C SER A 31 -23.00 7.69 10.68
N ILE A 32 -22.48 8.41 9.69
CA ILE A 32 -21.81 7.80 8.55
C ILE A 32 -20.40 7.45 9.02
N LEU A 33 -20.09 6.17 9.04
CA LEU A 33 -18.75 5.68 9.33
C LEU A 33 -17.88 5.87 8.08
N VAL A 34 -16.71 6.47 8.24
CA VAL A 34 -15.74 6.67 7.16
C VAL A 34 -14.45 5.93 7.52
N SER A 35 -14.08 4.93 6.75
CA SER A 35 -12.83 4.21 6.94
C SER A 35 -11.90 4.43 5.78
N PHE A 36 -10.71 4.94 6.09
CA PHE A 36 -9.59 4.94 5.15
C PHE A 36 -8.78 3.66 5.34
N LEU A 37 -8.43 3.02 4.22
CA LEU A 37 -7.43 1.96 4.15
C LEU A 37 -6.34 2.41 3.17
N TRP A 38 -5.21 2.85 3.71
CA TRP A 38 -4.04 3.19 2.90
C TRP A 38 -3.15 1.96 2.74
N HIS A 39 -3.02 1.48 1.51
CA HIS A 39 -2.20 0.32 1.18
C HIS A 39 -0.77 0.76 0.88
N MET A 40 0.16 0.46 1.81
CA MET A 40 1.58 0.79 1.65
C MET A 40 2.32 -0.43 1.12
N HIS A 41 2.75 -0.36 -0.14
CA HIS A 41 3.42 -1.45 -0.82
C HIS A 41 4.58 -0.94 -1.66
N GLN A 42 5.58 -1.80 -1.85
CA GLN A 42 6.58 -1.68 -2.90
C GLN A 42 6.99 -3.09 -3.33
N PRO A 43 7.23 -3.33 -4.63
CA PRO A 43 7.86 -4.54 -5.09
C PRO A 43 9.13 -4.89 -4.29
N PHE A 44 9.46 -6.18 -4.25
CA PHE A 44 10.69 -6.62 -3.62
C PHE A 44 11.88 -6.43 -4.56
N TYR A 45 12.65 -5.36 -4.37
CA TYR A 45 13.68 -4.93 -5.33
C TYR A 45 15.06 -5.58 -5.14
N LYS A 46 15.20 -6.46 -4.15
CA LYS A 46 16.50 -7.03 -3.79
C LYS A 46 16.77 -8.30 -4.57
N ASP A 47 17.89 -8.33 -5.27
CA ASP A 47 18.53 -9.59 -5.67
C ASP A 47 19.04 -10.29 -4.40
N LEU A 48 18.40 -11.40 -4.01
CA LEU A 48 18.71 -12.10 -2.78
C LEU A 48 20.10 -12.75 -2.81
N VAL A 49 20.57 -13.21 -3.97
CA VAL A 49 21.88 -13.88 -4.10
C VAL A 49 23.01 -12.86 -4.17
N GLY A 50 22.87 -11.81 -4.98
CA GLY A 50 23.87 -10.73 -5.04
C GLY A 50 23.85 -9.82 -3.81
N GLY A 51 22.72 -9.76 -3.11
CA GLY A 51 22.52 -8.93 -1.92
C GLY A 51 22.46 -7.44 -2.24
N VAL A 52 21.96 -7.06 -3.41
CA VAL A 52 21.93 -5.68 -3.92
C VAL A 52 20.50 -5.31 -4.34
N TYR A 53 20.07 -4.11 -3.99
CA TYR A 53 18.82 -3.50 -4.46
C TYR A 53 19.00 -2.96 -5.87
N VAL A 54 18.08 -3.31 -6.78
CA VAL A 54 18.16 -2.83 -8.17
C VAL A 54 17.45 -1.49 -8.39
N MET A 55 16.57 -1.10 -7.45
CA MET A 55 15.79 0.13 -7.48
C MET A 55 15.67 0.78 -6.09
N PRO A 56 15.63 2.11 -6.00
CA PRO A 56 15.65 2.85 -4.74
C PRO A 56 14.27 3.09 -4.10
N TRP A 57 13.19 2.64 -4.74
CA TRP A 57 11.84 3.13 -4.45
C TRP A 57 11.39 2.85 -3.01
N ALA A 58 11.76 1.72 -2.43
CA ALA A 58 11.44 1.39 -1.04
C ALA A 58 11.91 2.47 -0.05
N TYR A 59 13.17 2.92 -0.13
CA TYR A 59 13.66 3.94 0.80
C TYR A 59 13.18 5.35 0.43
N LEU A 60 13.03 5.66 -0.86
CA LEU A 60 12.55 6.97 -1.31
C LEU A 60 11.11 7.23 -0.84
N HIS A 61 10.19 6.29 -1.09
CA HIS A 61 8.84 6.34 -0.54
C HIS A 61 8.85 6.21 1.00
N GLY A 62 9.81 5.46 1.55
CA GLY A 62 10.10 5.44 2.99
C GLY A 62 10.31 6.82 3.60
N THR A 63 11.02 7.70 2.90
CA THR A 63 11.26 9.09 3.36
C THR A 63 10.11 10.06 3.10
N LYS A 64 9.15 9.69 2.25
CA LYS A 64 8.08 10.58 1.80
C LYS A 64 6.72 10.27 2.41
N ASP A 65 6.29 9.02 2.31
CA ASP A 65 4.88 8.69 2.35
C ASP A 65 4.52 8.04 3.69
N TYR A 66 5.29 7.04 4.11
CA TYR A 66 4.86 6.14 5.17
C TYR A 66 4.79 6.84 6.53
N LEU A 67 5.88 7.47 6.98
CA LEU A 67 5.91 8.07 8.31
C LEU A 67 5.04 9.33 8.40
N GLY A 68 5.15 10.22 7.41
CA GLY A 68 4.43 11.50 7.40
C GLY A 68 2.91 11.34 7.42
N MET A 69 2.38 10.38 6.66
CA MET A 69 0.93 10.12 6.61
C MET A 69 0.36 9.65 7.94
N ALA A 70 1.07 8.76 8.65
CA ALA A 70 0.62 8.32 9.97
C ALA A 70 0.69 9.47 10.98
N THR A 71 1.84 10.14 11.10
CA THR A 71 2.03 11.21 12.09
C THR A 71 1.13 12.43 11.87
N LEU A 72 0.62 12.64 10.65
CA LEU A 72 -0.35 13.70 10.38
C LEU A 72 -1.62 13.58 11.24
N LEU A 73 -1.98 12.37 11.68
CA LEU A 73 -3.14 12.14 12.54
C LEU A 73 -2.98 12.72 13.95
N GLU A 74 -1.78 13.08 14.38
CA GLU A 74 -1.58 13.78 15.65
C GLU A 74 -2.25 15.16 15.67
N GLU A 75 -2.43 15.78 14.49
CA GLU A 75 -3.19 17.02 14.33
C GLU A 75 -4.71 16.80 14.45
N PHE A 76 -5.19 15.56 14.32
CA PHE A 76 -6.61 15.19 14.19
C PHE A 76 -6.96 13.96 15.06
N PRO A 77 -7.02 14.09 16.40
CA PRO A 77 -7.12 12.96 17.33
C PRO A 77 -8.41 12.15 17.19
N ASP A 78 -9.48 12.71 16.62
CA ASP A 78 -10.76 12.03 16.41
C ASP A 78 -10.82 11.26 15.06
N ILE A 79 -9.75 11.34 14.26
CA ILE A 79 -9.67 10.68 12.95
C ILE A 79 -8.90 9.38 13.10
N HIS A 80 -9.63 8.26 13.13
CA HIS A 80 -9.02 6.94 13.15
C HIS A 80 -8.92 6.35 11.74
N GLN A 81 -7.83 5.66 11.45
CA GLN A 81 -7.55 5.13 10.11
C GLN A 81 -6.90 3.76 10.13
N THR A 82 -7.04 3.03 9.03
CA THR A 82 -6.35 1.75 8.83
C THR A 82 -5.21 1.94 7.85
N PHE A 83 -4.02 1.51 8.26
CA PHE A 83 -2.87 1.41 7.37
C PHE A 83 -2.58 -0.06 7.12
N ASN A 84 -2.51 -0.44 5.86
CA ASN A 84 -2.06 -1.75 5.46
C ASN A 84 -0.57 -1.68 5.12
N LEU A 85 0.24 -2.52 5.77
CA LEU A 85 1.68 -2.58 5.53
C LEU A 85 2.05 -3.95 4.98
N VAL A 86 2.60 -3.99 3.76
CA VAL A 86 3.08 -5.23 3.16
C VAL A 86 4.39 -5.67 3.83
N PRO A 87 4.53 -6.93 4.28
CA PRO A 87 5.75 -7.39 4.95
C PRO A 87 7.02 -7.25 4.13
N SER A 88 7.00 -7.53 2.82
CA SER A 88 8.15 -7.36 1.92
C SER A 88 8.64 -5.91 1.86
N LEU A 89 7.75 -4.92 1.91
CA LEU A 89 8.14 -3.50 2.02
C LEU A 89 8.90 -3.25 3.34
N LEU A 90 8.31 -3.68 4.46
CA LEU A 90 8.91 -3.47 5.78
C LEU A 90 10.27 -4.16 5.92
N LEU A 91 10.44 -5.35 5.34
CA LEU A 91 11.72 -6.06 5.31
C LEU A 91 12.80 -5.23 4.63
N GLN A 92 12.49 -4.59 3.50
CA GLN A 92 13.44 -3.73 2.79
C GLN A 92 13.78 -2.49 3.63
N LEU A 93 12.76 -1.81 4.18
CA LEU A 93 12.95 -0.64 5.04
C LEU A 93 13.82 -0.94 6.28
N GLU A 94 13.68 -2.11 6.89
CA GLU A 94 14.53 -2.54 8.01
C GLU A 94 16.01 -2.66 7.63
N GLU A 95 16.33 -3.12 6.41
CA GLU A 95 17.71 -3.18 5.94
C GLU A 95 18.30 -1.78 5.71
N TYR A 96 17.51 -0.86 5.15
CA TYR A 96 17.93 0.55 5.03
C TYR A 96 18.11 1.20 6.42
N ALA A 97 17.19 0.95 7.35
CA ALA A 97 17.25 1.45 8.73
C ALA A 97 18.50 0.98 9.48
N ARG A 98 18.93 -0.28 9.28
CA ARG A 98 20.15 -0.84 9.88
C ARG A 98 21.44 -0.40 9.17
N GLY A 99 21.33 0.12 7.95
CA GLY A 99 22.48 0.42 7.09
C GLY A 99 23.07 -0.82 6.41
N ASP A 100 22.32 -1.92 6.37
CA ASP A 100 22.70 -3.18 5.72
C ASP A 100 22.38 -3.18 4.22
N ALA A 101 21.44 -2.31 3.79
CA ALA A 101 21.02 -2.22 2.40
C ALA A 101 22.15 -1.74 1.48
N ARG A 102 22.40 -2.50 0.41
CA ARG A 102 23.31 -2.12 -0.67
C ARG A 102 22.49 -1.67 -1.87
N ASP A 103 22.45 -0.37 -2.09
CA ASP A 103 21.64 0.25 -3.13
C ASP A 103 22.53 1.21 -3.95
N PRO A 104 22.82 0.89 -5.22
CA PRO A 104 23.66 1.73 -6.07
C PRO A 104 23.15 3.16 -6.23
N SER A 105 21.84 3.39 -6.22
CA SER A 105 21.25 4.72 -6.33
C SER A 105 21.46 5.51 -5.05
N MET A 106 21.25 4.88 -3.88
CA MET A 106 21.54 5.50 -2.58
C MET A 106 23.04 5.79 -2.42
N ASP A 107 23.90 4.87 -2.85
CA ASP A 107 25.35 5.05 -2.86
C ASP A 107 25.73 6.25 -3.72
N LEU A 108 25.20 6.35 -4.95
CA LEU A 108 25.41 7.51 -5.82
C LEU A 108 24.86 8.81 -5.22
N ALA A 109 23.77 8.76 -4.45
CA ALA A 109 23.21 9.95 -3.81
C ALA A 109 24.13 10.56 -2.76
N PHE A 110 24.90 9.73 -2.06
CA PHE A 110 25.69 10.17 -0.91
C PHE A 110 27.20 10.01 -1.06
N LYS A 111 27.69 9.43 -2.16
CA LYS A 111 29.12 9.34 -2.47
C LYS A 111 29.72 10.76 -2.62
N PRO A 112 30.85 11.05 -1.95
CA PRO A 112 31.54 12.34 -2.10
C PRO A 112 31.88 12.61 -3.56
N VAL A 113 31.65 13.85 -4.01
CA VAL A 113 31.72 14.18 -5.43
C VAL A 113 33.12 13.96 -6.01
N GLU A 114 34.15 14.14 -5.17
CA GLU A 114 35.56 13.98 -5.48
C GLU A 114 35.95 12.51 -5.71
N ARG A 115 35.07 11.57 -5.32
CA ARG A 115 35.26 10.11 -5.50
C ARG A 115 34.40 9.53 -6.62
N LEU A 116 33.61 10.36 -7.30
CA LEU A 116 32.78 9.90 -8.42
C LEU A 116 33.63 9.66 -9.66
N SER A 117 33.44 8.51 -10.29
CA SER A 117 33.94 8.27 -11.64
C SER A 117 33.15 9.08 -12.68
N MET A 118 33.65 9.17 -13.91
CA MET A 118 32.88 9.79 -15.00
C MET A 118 31.57 9.03 -15.28
N GLU A 119 31.57 7.71 -15.11
CA GLU A 119 30.38 6.87 -15.24
C GLU A 119 29.37 7.17 -14.12
N ASP A 120 29.83 7.29 -12.87
CA ASP A 120 28.97 7.64 -11.74
C ASP A 120 28.25 8.98 -11.98
N ARG A 121 28.98 9.98 -12.49
CA ARG A 121 28.41 11.30 -12.82
C ARG A 121 27.35 11.20 -13.92
N GLY A 122 27.61 10.42 -14.97
CA GLY A 122 26.64 10.16 -16.03
C GLY A 122 25.35 9.53 -15.49
N ARG A 123 25.48 8.50 -14.63
CA ARG A 123 24.34 7.85 -13.98
C ARG A 123 23.53 8.80 -13.09
N ILE A 124 24.19 9.68 -12.34
CA ILE A 124 23.50 10.72 -11.54
C ILE A 124 22.69 11.65 -12.45
N ILE A 125 23.28 12.15 -13.54
CA ILE A 125 22.60 13.04 -14.49
C ILE A 125 21.44 12.34 -15.21
N GLU A 126 21.52 11.04 -15.43
CA GLU A 126 20.47 10.27 -16.08
C GLU A 126 19.32 9.94 -15.11
N ARG A 127 19.65 9.40 -13.93
CA ARG A 127 18.69 8.74 -13.04
C ARG A 127 18.10 9.62 -11.95
N PHE A 128 18.67 10.78 -11.67
CA PHE A 128 18.16 11.61 -10.56
C PHE A 128 17.10 12.62 -10.99
N PHE A 129 16.82 12.75 -12.29
CA PHE A 129 15.80 13.66 -12.80
C PHE A 129 14.42 13.09 -13.16
N PRO A 130 14.22 11.77 -13.37
CA PRO A 130 12.90 11.18 -13.57
C PRO A 130 11.98 11.30 -12.33
N VAL A 131 11.53 12.52 -12.05
CA VAL A 131 10.52 12.87 -11.03
C VAL A 131 9.50 13.83 -11.65
N PRO A 132 8.26 13.94 -11.13
CA PRO A 132 7.26 14.84 -11.67
C PRO A 132 7.73 16.30 -11.78
N ILE A 133 7.74 16.82 -13.00
CA ILE A 133 8.30 18.14 -13.31
C ILE A 133 7.58 19.24 -12.54
N ARG A 134 6.24 19.22 -12.51
CA ARG A 134 5.41 20.29 -11.93
C ARG A 134 5.60 20.44 -10.42
N THR A 135 5.70 19.33 -9.70
CA THR A 135 5.62 19.28 -8.23
C THR A 135 6.97 19.05 -7.56
N MET A 136 7.92 18.42 -8.26
CA MET A 136 9.22 18.04 -7.70
C MET A 136 10.42 18.72 -8.39
N LEU A 137 10.27 19.33 -9.57
CA LEU A 137 11.36 20.09 -10.21
C LEU A 137 11.11 21.60 -10.23
N GLN A 138 10.04 22.04 -10.92
CA GLN A 138 9.71 23.45 -11.13
C GLN A 138 9.67 24.30 -9.85
N PRO A 139 9.24 23.80 -8.68
CA PRO A 139 9.25 24.59 -7.45
C PRO A 139 10.65 24.96 -6.94
N PHE A 140 11.71 24.30 -7.43
CA PHE A 140 13.09 24.44 -6.95
C PHE A 140 14.00 24.97 -8.06
N PRO A 141 14.24 26.29 -8.14
CA PRO A 141 14.86 26.93 -9.31
C PRO A 141 16.20 26.32 -9.73
N ARG A 142 17.08 26.03 -8.77
CA ARG A 142 18.38 25.41 -9.04
C ARG A 142 18.24 24.00 -9.61
N TYR A 143 17.34 23.21 -9.05
CA TYR A 143 17.14 21.83 -9.50
C TYR A 143 16.54 21.79 -10.91
N PHE A 144 15.58 22.68 -11.19
CA PHE A 144 15.00 22.86 -12.51
C PHE A 144 16.04 23.35 -13.54
N GLU A 145 16.92 24.29 -13.19
CA GLU A 145 18.03 24.73 -14.05
C GLU A 145 18.93 23.56 -14.46
N LEU A 146 19.32 22.72 -13.50
CA LEU A 146 20.16 21.54 -13.72
C LEU A 146 19.44 20.49 -14.58
N TYR A 147 18.13 20.33 -14.38
CA TYR A 147 17.28 19.48 -15.20
C TYR A 147 17.26 19.94 -16.66
N GLU A 148 17.06 21.23 -16.92
CA GLU A 148 17.03 21.77 -18.29
C GLU A 148 18.37 21.57 -18.99
N ARG A 149 19.48 21.84 -18.28
CA ARG A 149 20.85 21.65 -18.78
C ARG A 149 21.16 20.20 -19.19
N ARG A 150 20.58 19.20 -18.52
CA ARG A 150 20.84 17.77 -18.82
C ARG A 150 20.35 17.33 -20.20
N SER A 151 19.37 18.04 -20.76
CA SER A 151 18.62 17.64 -21.98
C SER A 151 19.49 17.66 -23.25
N ASP A 152 20.70 18.19 -23.15
CA ASP A 152 21.74 18.13 -24.17
C ASP A 152 22.87 17.20 -23.68
N PRO A 153 22.90 15.92 -24.10
CA PRO A 153 23.93 14.96 -23.70
C PRO A 153 25.35 15.43 -24.02
N SER A 154 25.51 16.27 -25.06
CA SER A 154 26.81 16.85 -25.38
C SER A 154 27.33 17.76 -24.28
N ARG A 155 26.49 18.24 -23.36
CA ARG A 155 26.84 19.10 -22.23
C ARG A 155 27.07 18.35 -20.92
N HIS A 156 26.96 17.02 -20.87
CA HIS A 156 27.16 16.29 -19.61
C HIS A 156 28.56 16.51 -19.00
N HIS A 157 29.59 16.68 -19.83
CA HIS A 157 30.95 17.02 -19.39
C HIS A 157 31.11 18.45 -18.85
N THR A 158 30.07 19.29 -18.98
CA THR A 158 30.05 20.68 -18.48
C THR A 158 29.46 20.80 -17.07
N PHE A 159 28.98 19.70 -16.47
CA PHE A 159 28.54 19.67 -15.09
C PHE A 159 29.75 19.69 -14.14
N SER A 160 29.88 20.78 -13.39
CA SER A 160 30.90 20.95 -12.36
C SER A 160 30.63 20.04 -11.15
N ASP A 161 31.63 19.91 -10.27
CA ASP A 161 31.48 19.21 -9.00
C ASP A 161 30.36 19.78 -8.13
N GLN A 162 30.20 21.10 -8.16
CA GLN A 162 29.09 21.76 -7.46
C GLN A 162 27.73 21.42 -8.09
N ASP A 163 27.65 21.37 -9.42
CA ASP A 163 26.42 20.98 -10.11
C ASP A 163 26.00 19.54 -9.71
N ILE A 164 26.93 18.58 -9.75
CA ILE A 164 26.63 17.19 -9.38
C ILE A 164 26.20 17.07 -7.91
N ARG A 165 26.88 17.78 -7.00
CA ARG A 165 26.51 17.77 -5.59
C ARG A 165 25.13 18.39 -5.36
N ASP A 166 24.80 19.46 -6.09
CA ASP A 166 23.46 20.05 -6.04
C ASP A 166 22.40 19.07 -6.54
N ILE A 167 22.67 18.28 -7.59
CA ILE A 167 21.75 17.22 -8.07
C ILE A 167 21.54 16.15 -7.00
N GLN A 168 22.62 15.64 -6.39
CA GLN A 168 22.57 14.62 -5.33
C GLN A 168 21.67 15.07 -4.16
N VAL A 169 21.87 16.30 -3.70
CA VAL A 169 21.12 16.88 -2.58
C VAL A 169 19.67 17.14 -2.97
N TRP A 170 19.42 17.77 -4.12
CA TRP A 170 18.05 18.09 -4.52
C TRP A 170 17.21 16.86 -4.80
N TRP A 171 17.76 15.84 -5.47
CA TRP A 171 17.04 14.59 -5.69
C TRP A 171 16.55 13.99 -4.38
N THR A 172 17.41 13.93 -3.37
CA THR A 172 17.02 13.44 -2.04
C THR A 172 15.97 14.36 -1.38
N LEU A 173 16.17 15.68 -1.41
CA LEU A 173 15.25 16.63 -0.77
C LEU A 173 13.83 16.53 -1.31
N VAL A 174 13.64 16.36 -2.62
CA VAL A 174 12.30 16.32 -3.21
C VAL A 174 11.52 15.07 -2.83
N TRP A 175 12.23 13.97 -2.52
CA TRP A 175 11.66 12.74 -2.00
C TRP A 175 11.35 12.80 -0.50
N ILE A 176 11.86 13.76 0.26
CA ILE A 176 11.48 13.88 1.68
C ILE A 176 10.09 14.51 1.80
N ASP A 177 9.27 13.91 2.66
CA ASP A 177 7.96 14.42 3.10
C ASP A 177 7.98 15.94 3.31
N HIS A 178 6.97 16.64 2.80
CA HIS A 178 6.92 18.11 2.84
C HIS A 178 7.12 18.70 4.25
N ASP A 179 6.47 18.14 5.26
CA ASP A 179 6.49 18.68 6.62
C ASP A 179 7.80 18.34 7.35
N ARG A 180 8.48 17.27 6.93
CA ARG A 180 9.75 16.79 7.50
C ARG A 180 10.98 17.24 6.71
N ARG A 181 10.80 17.82 5.52
CA ARG A 181 11.88 18.29 4.67
C ARG A 181 12.68 19.39 5.38
N PRO A 182 14.03 19.30 5.42
CA PRO A 182 14.85 20.28 6.14
C PRO A 182 14.75 21.66 5.48
N LYS A 183 13.97 22.55 6.10
CA LYS A 183 13.66 23.90 5.57
C LYS A 183 14.91 24.70 5.27
N ASP A 184 15.93 24.59 6.13
CA ASP A 184 17.18 25.32 5.96
C ASP A 184 17.97 24.89 4.70
N LEU A 185 17.91 23.61 4.30
CA LEU A 185 18.53 23.13 3.06
C LEU A 185 17.70 23.55 1.83
N VAL A 186 16.37 23.53 1.94
CA VAL A 186 15.49 24.02 0.87
C VAL A 186 15.70 25.52 0.63
N GLU A 187 15.80 26.32 1.70
CA GLU A 187 16.07 27.76 1.65
C GLU A 187 17.46 28.07 1.10
N LYS A 188 18.47 27.27 1.48
CA LYS A 188 19.83 27.38 0.92
C LYS A 188 19.80 27.18 -0.60
N GLY A 189 19.08 26.17 -1.07
CA GLY A 189 18.66 25.97 -2.45
C GLY A 189 19.74 25.68 -3.50
N LYS A 190 21.01 25.97 -3.24
CA LYS A 190 22.17 25.70 -4.11
C LYS A 190 23.47 25.76 -3.31
N ASP A 191 24.59 25.50 -3.98
CA ASP A 191 25.93 25.60 -3.38
C ASP A 191 26.05 24.72 -2.12
N PHE A 192 25.46 23.53 -2.18
CA PHE A 192 25.49 22.57 -1.08
C PHE A 192 26.92 22.10 -0.80
N SER A 193 27.19 21.80 0.46
CA SER A 193 28.46 21.25 0.92
C SER A 193 28.35 19.74 1.13
N GLU A 194 29.48 19.05 1.22
CA GLU A 194 29.50 17.63 1.60
C GLU A 194 28.91 17.40 3.01
N ASN A 195 29.03 18.39 3.90
CA ASN A 195 28.40 18.33 5.22
C ASN A 195 26.87 18.41 5.15
N ASP A 196 26.33 19.22 4.23
CA ASP A 196 24.87 19.27 3.99
C ASP A 196 24.37 17.91 3.50
N LYS A 197 25.07 17.31 2.54
CA LYS A 197 24.76 15.98 1.99
C LYS A 197 24.86 14.88 3.05
N ALA A 198 25.88 14.93 3.92
CA ALA A 198 26.03 13.99 5.03
C ALA A 198 24.91 14.14 6.08
N ARG A 199 24.53 15.37 6.44
CA ARG A 199 23.38 15.63 7.32
C ARG A 199 22.08 15.14 6.69
N LEU A 200 21.90 15.36 5.40
CA LEU A 200 20.72 14.89 4.67
C LEU A 200 20.61 13.37 4.68
N ARG A 201 21.73 12.65 4.50
CA ARG A 201 21.77 11.19 4.65
C ARG A 201 21.29 10.74 6.03
N GLN A 202 21.70 11.44 7.09
CA GLN A 202 21.26 11.10 8.44
C GLN A 202 19.75 11.30 8.59
N ILE A 203 19.18 12.39 8.05
CA ILE A 203 17.72 12.64 8.06
C ILE A 203 16.97 11.51 7.35
N VAL A 204 17.48 11.03 6.22
CA VAL A 204 16.91 9.87 5.49
C VAL A 204 16.88 8.62 6.37
N ILE A 205 18.03 8.27 6.97
CA ILE A 205 18.16 7.09 7.83
C ILE A 205 17.25 7.20 9.05
N ASP A 206 17.27 8.34 9.74
CA ASP A 206 16.46 8.60 10.94
C ASP A 206 14.96 8.51 10.60
N THR A 207 14.54 9.01 9.43
CA THR A 207 13.14 8.93 8.99
C THR A 207 12.72 7.47 8.82
N ILE A 208 13.52 6.66 8.13
CA ILE A 208 13.20 5.25 7.88
C ILE A 208 13.20 4.44 9.19
N GLN A 209 14.17 4.69 10.08
CA GLN A 209 14.26 4.05 11.40
C GLN A 209 13.01 4.28 12.27
N ASN A 210 12.34 5.41 12.09
CA ASN A 210 11.16 5.77 12.88
C ASN A 210 9.83 5.23 12.33
N ILE A 211 9.78 4.67 11.11
CA ILE A 211 8.53 4.18 10.50
C ILE A 211 7.86 3.13 11.39
N ILE A 212 8.50 1.98 11.61
CA ILE A 212 7.88 0.86 12.34
C ILE A 212 7.58 1.23 13.81
N PRO A 213 8.51 1.86 14.57
CA PRO A 213 8.24 2.28 15.95
C PRO A 213 7.04 3.22 16.07
N GLU A 214 6.87 4.15 15.12
CA GLU A 214 5.81 5.13 15.18
C GLU A 214 4.44 4.54 14.86
N TYR A 215 4.34 3.71 13.81
CA TYR A 215 3.12 2.97 13.52
C TYR A 215 2.71 2.09 14.71
N ARG A 216 3.67 1.42 15.37
CA ARG A 216 3.39 0.66 16.59
C ARG A 216 2.86 1.54 17.70
N ARG A 217 3.51 2.68 17.98
CA ARG A 217 3.09 3.63 19.02
C ARG A 217 1.66 4.11 18.78
N MET A 218 1.34 4.54 17.56
CA MET A 218 0.01 5.03 17.19
C MET A 218 -1.05 3.91 17.23
N GLN A 219 -0.68 2.69 16.85
CA GLN A 219 -1.55 1.53 16.97
C GLN A 219 -1.84 1.18 18.45
N ASP A 220 -0.85 1.32 19.33
CA ASP A 220 -1.00 1.10 20.77
C ASP A 220 -1.87 2.18 21.45
N GLN A 221 -1.90 3.38 20.88
CA GLN A 221 -2.82 4.45 21.28
C GLN A 221 -4.25 4.27 20.76
N GLY A 222 -4.43 3.46 19.71
CA GLY A 222 -5.74 3.20 19.08
C GLY A 222 -6.13 4.20 17.99
N THR A 223 -5.30 5.21 17.70
CA THR A 223 -5.53 6.18 16.61
C THR A 223 -5.47 5.50 15.23
N ILE A 224 -4.67 4.44 15.10
CA ILE A 224 -4.60 3.67 13.86
C ILE A 224 -4.80 2.17 14.11
N GLU A 225 -5.23 1.47 13.07
CA GLU A 225 -5.13 0.02 12.93
C GLU A 225 -4.03 -0.30 11.91
N VAL A 226 -3.17 -1.26 12.24
CA VAL A 226 -2.25 -1.87 11.26
C VAL A 226 -2.84 -3.19 10.77
N SER A 227 -3.11 -3.28 9.47
CA SER A 227 -3.47 -4.51 8.77
C SER A 227 -2.28 -5.01 7.94
N THR A 228 -2.41 -6.20 7.34
CA THR A 228 -1.32 -6.78 6.52
C THR A 228 -1.84 -7.40 5.23
N SER A 229 -0.89 -7.89 4.43
CA SER A 229 -1.06 -8.52 3.13
C SER A 229 -0.23 -9.79 3.07
N PRO A 230 -0.40 -10.66 2.07
CA PRO A 230 0.53 -11.75 1.79
C PRO A 230 1.98 -11.25 1.72
N PHE A 231 2.94 -12.02 2.25
CA PHE A 231 4.29 -11.53 2.54
C PHE A 231 4.98 -10.85 1.35
N TYR A 232 5.05 -11.52 0.20
CA TYR A 232 5.62 -11.00 -1.06
C TYR A 232 4.56 -10.56 -2.05
N HIS A 233 3.37 -10.20 -1.54
CA HIS A 233 2.30 -9.64 -2.34
C HIS A 233 1.77 -10.52 -3.53
N PRO A 234 1.67 -11.86 -3.45
CA PRO A 234 1.06 -12.65 -4.52
C PRO A 234 -0.46 -12.49 -4.65
N ILE A 235 -0.98 -12.70 -5.87
CA ILE A 235 -2.42 -12.85 -6.14
C ILE A 235 -2.92 -14.19 -5.58
N LEU A 236 -3.39 -14.19 -4.32
CA LEU A 236 -3.80 -15.41 -3.61
C LEU A 236 -4.81 -16.29 -4.36
N PRO A 237 -5.85 -15.76 -5.04
CA PRO A 237 -6.76 -16.60 -5.81
C PRO A 237 -6.04 -17.43 -6.89
N ILE A 238 -5.08 -16.83 -7.61
CA ILE A 238 -4.28 -17.52 -8.63
C ILE A 238 -3.40 -18.59 -8.00
N LEU A 239 -2.72 -18.27 -6.88
CA LEU A 239 -1.89 -19.26 -6.19
C LEU A 239 -2.70 -20.45 -5.69
N ILE A 240 -3.90 -20.23 -5.14
CA ILE A 240 -4.74 -21.33 -4.66
C ILE A 240 -5.20 -22.20 -5.83
N ASP A 241 -5.83 -21.60 -6.85
CA ASP A 241 -6.20 -22.26 -8.10
C ASP A 241 -6.42 -21.22 -9.20
N SER A 242 -5.56 -21.18 -10.22
CA SER A 242 -5.70 -20.21 -11.30
C SER A 242 -7.00 -20.34 -12.10
N ARG A 243 -7.68 -21.48 -12.03
CA ARG A 243 -8.96 -21.73 -12.72
C ARG A 243 -10.17 -21.12 -12.01
N VAL A 244 -9.97 -20.42 -10.89
CA VAL A 244 -11.05 -19.98 -10.00
C VAL A 244 -12.07 -19.04 -10.65
N ASP A 245 -11.68 -18.25 -11.68
CA ASP A 245 -12.58 -17.30 -12.34
C ASP A 245 -13.34 -17.93 -13.52
N ASP A 246 -12.65 -18.28 -14.61
CA ASP A 246 -13.28 -18.76 -15.86
C ASP A 246 -13.13 -20.27 -16.12
N GLY A 247 -12.41 -20.99 -15.25
CA GLY A 247 -12.11 -22.42 -15.40
C GLY A 247 -11.06 -22.78 -16.45
N ASN A 248 -10.73 -21.87 -17.38
CA ASN A 248 -9.96 -22.13 -18.59
C ASN A 248 -8.74 -21.21 -18.67
N VAL A 249 -7.65 -21.66 -18.03
CA VAL A 249 -6.39 -20.91 -18.02
C VAL A 249 -5.32 -21.58 -18.88
N PRO A 250 -4.51 -20.82 -19.63
CA PRO A 250 -3.39 -21.37 -20.41
C PRO A 250 -2.29 -22.01 -19.55
N VAL A 251 -2.21 -21.65 -18.26
CA VAL A 251 -1.28 -22.22 -17.29
C VAL A 251 -2.01 -22.51 -15.99
N ALA A 252 -2.05 -23.79 -15.61
CA ALA A 252 -2.64 -24.21 -14.34
C ALA A 252 -1.65 -24.00 -13.19
N VAL A 253 -2.06 -23.21 -12.20
CA VAL A 253 -1.36 -22.93 -10.95
C VAL A 253 -2.23 -23.50 -9.82
N ASN A 254 -1.61 -24.26 -8.92
CA ASN A 254 -2.29 -24.87 -7.77
C ASN A 254 -1.28 -25.05 -6.62
N PHE A 255 -0.97 -23.94 -5.97
CA PHE A 255 -0.03 -23.78 -4.86
C PHE A 255 -0.72 -23.26 -3.58
N PRO A 256 -1.81 -23.89 -3.10
CA PRO A 256 -2.55 -23.41 -1.93
C PRO A 256 -1.71 -23.38 -0.64
N TYR A 257 -0.68 -24.23 -0.55
CA TYR A 257 0.25 -24.22 0.59
C TYR A 257 1.16 -22.99 0.58
N ASP A 258 1.52 -22.47 -0.60
CA ASP A 258 2.36 -21.28 -0.72
C ASP A 258 1.52 -20.04 -0.37
N ALA A 259 0.25 -20.00 -0.80
CA ALA A 259 -0.72 -19.00 -0.35
C ALA A 259 -0.88 -18.98 1.19
N ARG A 260 -0.96 -20.16 1.83
CA ARG A 260 -0.99 -20.27 3.31
C ARG A 260 0.31 -19.80 3.94
N GLU A 261 1.45 -20.18 3.38
CA GLU A 261 2.78 -19.80 3.86
C GLU A 261 2.97 -18.28 3.84
N GLN A 262 2.61 -17.63 2.73
CA GLN A 262 2.68 -16.17 2.56
C GLN A 262 1.87 -15.43 3.63
N LEU A 263 0.67 -15.91 3.96
CA LEU A 263 -0.15 -15.33 5.03
C LEU A 263 0.39 -15.63 6.43
N SER A 264 0.89 -16.85 6.67
CA SER A 264 1.44 -17.26 7.96
C SER A 264 2.72 -16.50 8.31
N ARG A 265 3.61 -16.32 7.32
CA ARG A 265 4.81 -15.50 7.45
C ARG A 265 4.46 -14.04 7.73
N ALA A 266 3.47 -13.50 7.00
CA ALA A 266 3.00 -12.13 7.23
C ALA A 266 2.53 -11.93 8.67
N GLN A 267 1.66 -12.81 9.20
CA GLN A 267 1.19 -12.71 10.59
C GLN A 267 2.34 -12.78 11.61
N THR A 268 3.31 -13.67 11.40
CA THR A 268 4.46 -13.83 12.29
C THR A 268 5.33 -12.58 12.28
N PHE A 269 5.71 -12.13 11.08
CA PHE A 269 6.53 -10.95 10.85
C PHE A 269 5.90 -9.70 11.47
N MET A 270 4.61 -9.47 11.21
CA MET A 270 3.87 -8.33 11.72
C MET A 270 3.74 -8.38 13.25
N ARG A 271 3.45 -9.56 13.83
CA ARG A 271 3.37 -9.71 15.29
C ARG A 271 4.66 -9.34 16.00
N GLU A 272 5.81 -9.75 15.45
CA GLU A 272 7.12 -9.44 16.04
C GLU A 272 7.38 -7.92 16.11
N ARG A 273 6.92 -7.18 15.09
CA ARG A 273 7.18 -5.74 14.94
C ARG A 273 6.14 -4.89 15.67
N PHE A 274 4.87 -5.23 15.54
CA PHE A 274 3.74 -4.46 16.06
C PHE A 274 3.14 -5.01 17.36
N GLY A 275 3.66 -6.11 17.89
CA GLY A 275 3.26 -6.69 19.18
C GLY A 275 1.90 -7.42 19.18
N ARG A 276 1.17 -7.42 18.06
CA ARG A 276 -0.14 -8.07 17.91
C ARG A 276 -0.27 -8.67 16.50
N ILE A 277 -1.07 -9.74 16.39
CA ILE A 277 -1.40 -10.31 15.08
C ILE A 277 -2.43 -9.39 14.40
N PRO A 278 -2.22 -8.96 13.14
CA PRO A 278 -3.19 -8.15 12.41
C PRO A 278 -4.54 -8.86 12.31
N GLN A 279 -5.63 -8.13 12.57
CA GLN A 279 -7.00 -8.67 12.41
C GLN A 279 -7.49 -8.57 10.96
N GLY A 280 -6.94 -7.62 10.22
CA GLY A 280 -7.29 -7.29 8.85
C GLY A 280 -6.34 -7.82 7.80
N LEU A 281 -6.91 -8.20 6.66
CA LEU A 281 -6.20 -8.56 5.44
C LEU A 281 -6.60 -7.60 4.31
N TRP A 282 -5.62 -6.92 3.71
CA TRP A 282 -5.74 -6.45 2.33
C TRP A 282 -5.11 -7.52 1.45
N PRO A 283 -5.90 -8.35 0.74
CA PRO A 283 -5.31 -9.24 -0.24
C PRO A 283 -4.65 -8.41 -1.34
N SER A 284 -3.53 -8.87 -1.88
CA SER A 284 -2.82 -8.16 -2.95
C SER A 284 -3.78 -7.76 -4.07
N GLU A 285 -3.78 -6.47 -4.42
CA GLU A 285 -4.65 -5.92 -5.46
C GLU A 285 -6.15 -6.07 -5.14
N GLY A 286 -6.52 -6.12 -3.87
CA GLY A 286 -7.87 -6.46 -3.42
C GLY A 286 -8.33 -7.85 -3.90
N SER A 287 -7.42 -8.76 -4.25
CA SER A 287 -7.74 -10.02 -4.92
C SER A 287 -8.36 -11.06 -3.99
N VAL A 288 -9.61 -11.40 -4.24
CA VAL A 288 -10.39 -12.31 -3.39
C VAL A 288 -10.99 -13.47 -4.19
N SER A 289 -11.37 -14.50 -3.45
CA SER A 289 -12.25 -15.59 -3.86
C SER A 289 -12.85 -16.21 -2.59
N ASN A 290 -13.80 -17.14 -2.71
CA ASN A 290 -14.28 -17.87 -1.53
C ASN A 290 -13.18 -18.65 -0.83
N ASP A 291 -12.24 -19.24 -1.57
CA ASP A 291 -11.16 -20.01 -0.97
C ASP A 291 -10.18 -19.12 -0.24
N VAL A 292 -9.92 -17.90 -0.73
CA VAL A 292 -9.14 -16.88 0.01
C VAL A 292 -9.85 -16.52 1.31
N ALA A 293 -11.16 -16.26 1.29
CA ALA A 293 -11.92 -15.93 2.49
C ALA A 293 -11.88 -17.07 3.54
N LEU A 294 -12.01 -18.33 3.09
CA LEU A 294 -11.91 -19.51 3.95
C LEU A 294 -10.51 -19.70 4.51
N LEU A 295 -9.47 -19.56 3.67
CA LEU A 295 -8.07 -19.67 4.09
C LEU A 295 -7.73 -18.59 5.12
N ALA A 296 -8.06 -17.33 4.84
CA ALA A 296 -7.81 -16.22 5.75
C ALA A 296 -8.55 -16.41 7.09
N ALA A 297 -9.81 -16.82 7.07
CA ALA A 297 -10.56 -17.14 8.28
C ALA A 297 -9.91 -18.28 9.09
N SER A 298 -9.36 -19.31 8.42
CA SER A 298 -8.66 -20.42 9.09
C SER A 298 -7.36 -19.98 9.80
N LEU A 299 -6.79 -18.84 9.40
CA LEU A 299 -5.61 -18.23 10.00
C LEU A 299 -5.97 -17.15 11.04
N GLY A 300 -7.27 -16.93 11.30
CA GLY A 300 -7.74 -16.02 12.34
C GLY A 300 -7.90 -14.55 11.90
N PHE A 301 -7.79 -14.24 10.61
CA PHE A 301 -8.21 -12.95 10.10
C PHE A 301 -9.72 -12.76 10.31
N ARG A 302 -10.14 -11.56 10.71
CA ARG A 302 -11.54 -11.23 11.01
C ARG A 302 -12.22 -10.47 9.88
N TRP A 303 -11.44 -9.70 9.14
CA TRP A 303 -11.95 -8.96 7.99
C TRP A 303 -10.96 -8.94 6.83
N LEU A 304 -11.52 -8.79 5.62
CA LEU A 304 -10.78 -8.44 4.42
C LEU A 304 -11.48 -7.28 3.69
N ALA A 305 -10.74 -6.54 2.87
CA ALA A 305 -11.29 -5.46 2.04
C ALA A 305 -11.00 -5.68 0.55
N THR A 306 -11.92 -5.25 -0.31
CA THR A 306 -11.84 -5.40 -1.76
C THR A 306 -12.73 -4.37 -2.49
N ASP A 307 -12.99 -4.52 -3.79
CA ASP A 307 -13.67 -3.55 -4.65
C ASP A 307 -15.16 -3.83 -4.88
N GLU A 308 -15.95 -2.77 -5.02
CA GLU A 308 -17.38 -2.81 -5.33
C GLU A 308 -17.74 -3.66 -6.57
N GLY A 309 -16.84 -3.77 -7.56
CA GLY A 309 -17.07 -4.59 -8.74
C GLY A 309 -17.22 -6.08 -8.38
N ILE A 310 -16.51 -6.53 -7.35
CA ILE A 310 -16.61 -7.90 -6.84
C ILE A 310 -17.89 -8.09 -6.04
N LEU A 311 -18.35 -7.08 -5.31
CA LEU A 311 -19.66 -7.11 -4.65
C LEU A 311 -20.78 -7.30 -5.67
N ALA A 312 -20.75 -6.54 -6.77
CA ALA A 312 -21.68 -6.69 -7.88
C ALA A 312 -21.59 -8.09 -8.53
N LYS A 313 -20.36 -8.57 -8.82
CA LYS A 313 -20.10 -9.91 -9.35
C LYS A 313 -20.57 -11.03 -8.40
N SER A 314 -20.65 -10.74 -7.11
CA SER A 314 -21.16 -11.64 -6.06
C SER A 314 -22.69 -11.69 -5.97
N GLY A 315 -23.41 -11.00 -6.87
CA GLY A 315 -24.88 -11.04 -6.96
C GLY A 315 -25.60 -9.94 -6.18
N ILE A 316 -24.88 -8.94 -5.68
CA ILE A 316 -25.46 -7.79 -4.99
C ILE A 316 -25.73 -6.68 -6.01
N ASP A 317 -27.01 -6.30 -6.16
CA ASP A 317 -27.41 -5.22 -7.06
C ASP A 317 -26.92 -3.86 -6.53
N LEU A 318 -26.01 -3.24 -7.28
CA LEU A 318 -25.47 -1.90 -7.04
C LEU A 318 -25.97 -0.88 -8.07
N SER A 319 -27.09 -1.14 -8.75
CA SER A 319 -27.79 -0.16 -9.59
C SER A 319 -28.07 1.14 -8.82
N TRP A 320 -28.36 2.22 -9.55
CA TRP A 320 -28.48 3.56 -8.97
C TRP A 320 -29.42 3.64 -7.76
N ASP A 321 -30.58 2.97 -7.82
CA ASP A 321 -31.56 2.93 -6.71
C ASP A 321 -31.13 2.04 -5.52
N ASN A 322 -30.15 1.15 -5.73
CA ASN A 322 -29.66 0.19 -4.75
C ASN A 322 -28.21 0.42 -4.32
N ARG A 323 -27.59 1.52 -4.77
CA ARG A 323 -26.21 1.92 -4.44
C ARG A 323 -25.89 1.89 -2.94
N ARG A 324 -26.89 2.18 -2.08
CA ARG A 324 -26.78 2.11 -0.61
C ARG A 324 -26.27 0.75 -0.08
N ARG A 325 -26.43 -0.33 -0.85
CA ARG A 325 -25.97 -1.69 -0.51
C ARG A 325 -24.44 -1.81 -0.53
N LEU A 326 -23.73 -0.90 -1.21
CA LEU A 326 -22.27 -0.84 -1.12
C LEU A 326 -21.82 -0.48 0.30
N TYR A 327 -22.53 0.44 0.96
CA TYR A 327 -22.10 1.06 2.21
C TYR A 327 -22.44 0.23 3.45
N ARG A 328 -22.30 -1.10 3.33
CA ARG A 328 -22.55 -2.08 4.38
C ARG A 328 -21.45 -3.13 4.36
N PRO A 329 -20.99 -3.61 5.53
CA PRO A 329 -20.16 -4.81 5.58
C PRO A 329 -20.97 -6.04 5.19
N TYR A 330 -20.29 -7.03 4.60
CA TYR A 330 -20.86 -8.32 4.26
C TYR A 330 -20.12 -9.46 4.95
N LYS A 331 -20.76 -10.61 5.15
CA LYS A 331 -20.21 -11.75 5.87
C LYS A 331 -20.19 -12.98 4.99
N ARG A 332 -19.01 -13.51 4.74
CA ARG A 332 -18.78 -14.80 4.09
C ARG A 332 -18.19 -15.79 5.10
N GLY A 333 -19.04 -16.69 5.61
CA GLY A 333 -18.65 -17.61 6.67
C GLY A 333 -18.28 -16.86 7.96
N ALA A 334 -17.03 -17.03 8.43
CA ALA A 334 -16.51 -16.31 9.59
C ALA A 334 -15.88 -14.94 9.23
N MET A 335 -15.69 -14.65 7.94
CA MET A 335 -15.01 -13.46 7.45
C MET A 335 -15.98 -12.32 7.19
N THR A 336 -15.68 -11.13 7.68
CA THR A 336 -16.32 -9.89 7.21
C THR A 336 -15.56 -9.35 5.99
N VAL A 337 -16.30 -8.97 4.95
CA VAL A 337 -15.78 -8.41 3.71
C VAL A 337 -16.29 -6.99 3.59
N PHE A 338 -15.35 -6.07 3.46
CA PHE A 338 -15.61 -4.67 3.20
C PHE A 338 -15.35 -4.35 1.72
N PHE A 339 -16.14 -3.45 1.15
CA PHE A 339 -16.05 -3.08 -0.26
C PHE A 339 -15.82 -1.59 -0.38
N ARG A 340 -14.75 -1.18 -1.05
CA ARG A 340 -14.41 0.23 -1.25
C ARG A 340 -15.41 0.90 -2.18
N ASP A 341 -15.69 2.18 -1.93
CA ASP A 341 -16.26 3.05 -2.95
C ASP A 341 -15.14 3.45 -3.92
N ARG A 342 -15.14 2.81 -5.09
CA ARG A 342 -14.15 3.03 -6.13
C ARG A 342 -14.12 4.48 -6.60
N THR A 343 -15.28 5.11 -6.78
CA THR A 343 -15.33 6.51 -7.25
C THR A 343 -14.68 7.43 -6.23
N LEU A 344 -15.02 7.31 -4.95
CA LEU A 344 -14.43 8.16 -3.91
C LEU A 344 -12.92 7.92 -3.75
N SER A 345 -12.48 6.66 -3.87
CA SER A 345 -11.06 6.28 -3.80
C SER A 345 -10.29 6.83 -5.00
N ASP A 346 -10.81 6.64 -6.22
CA ASP A 346 -10.14 7.06 -7.47
C ASP A 346 -10.11 8.58 -7.65
N LEU A 347 -11.06 9.32 -7.03
CA LEU A 347 -10.99 10.77 -6.99
C LEU A 347 -9.71 11.26 -6.28
N ILE A 348 -9.35 10.64 -5.16
CA ILE A 348 -8.09 10.92 -4.44
C ILE A 348 -6.90 10.45 -5.28
N GLY A 349 -6.97 9.23 -5.82
CA GLY A 349 -5.86 8.61 -6.55
C GLY A 349 -5.48 9.34 -7.83
N PHE A 350 -6.47 9.87 -8.57
CA PHE A 350 -6.24 10.25 -9.97
C PHE A 350 -6.84 11.60 -10.40
N GLN A 351 -7.77 12.19 -9.65
CA GLN A 351 -8.49 13.39 -10.12
C GLN A 351 -8.14 14.65 -9.34
N TYR A 352 -8.16 14.58 -8.00
CA TYR A 352 -7.97 15.75 -7.15
C TYR A 352 -6.56 16.36 -7.24
N MET A 353 -5.56 15.63 -7.77
CA MET A 353 -4.22 16.18 -8.07
C MET A 353 -4.24 17.36 -9.07
N HIS A 354 -5.32 17.49 -9.83
CA HIS A 354 -5.52 18.55 -10.82
C HIS A 354 -6.28 19.78 -10.29
N ALA A 355 -6.75 19.76 -9.04
CA ALA A 355 -7.57 20.81 -8.46
C ALA A 355 -6.97 21.36 -7.14
N PRO A 356 -7.40 22.54 -6.67
CA PRO A 356 -7.00 23.04 -5.36
C PRO A 356 -7.37 22.10 -4.22
N ALA A 357 -6.51 21.99 -3.21
CA ALA A 357 -6.68 21.10 -2.07
C ALA A 357 -8.00 21.32 -1.31
N ALA A 358 -8.35 22.58 -1.05
CA ALA A 358 -9.56 22.94 -0.32
C ALA A 358 -10.86 22.58 -1.07
N GLU A 359 -10.87 22.76 -2.40
CA GLU A 359 -12.02 22.41 -3.25
C GLU A 359 -12.19 20.90 -3.32
N SER A 360 -11.10 20.17 -3.52
CA SER A 360 -11.06 18.71 -3.58
C SER A 360 -11.56 18.08 -2.27
N ALA A 361 -11.06 18.55 -1.12
CA ALA A 361 -11.53 18.07 0.18
C ALA A 361 -13.01 18.37 0.41
N SER A 362 -13.47 19.57 0.06
CA SER A 362 -14.87 19.98 0.19
C SER A 362 -15.80 19.14 -0.67
N ASP A 363 -15.39 18.80 -1.89
CA ASP A 363 -16.15 17.92 -2.79
C ASP A 363 -16.28 16.51 -2.22
N LEU A 364 -15.19 15.93 -1.72
CA LEU A 364 -15.22 14.59 -1.12
C LEU A 364 -16.14 14.54 0.10
N ILE A 365 -16.01 15.52 1.00
CA ILE A 365 -16.87 15.67 2.18
C ILE A 365 -18.34 15.81 1.78
N ARG A 366 -18.64 16.62 0.77
CA ARG A 366 -20.01 16.79 0.26
C ARG A 366 -20.59 15.47 -0.25
N ARG A 367 -19.82 14.71 -1.04
CA ARG A 367 -20.25 13.40 -1.57
C ARG A 367 -20.54 12.40 -0.45
N ILE A 368 -19.69 12.33 0.57
CA ILE A 368 -19.91 11.47 1.73
C ILE A 368 -21.17 11.91 2.50
N ARG A 369 -21.40 13.23 2.64
CA ARG A 369 -22.59 13.77 3.34
C ARG A 369 -23.91 13.41 2.67
N GLU A 370 -23.90 13.19 1.35
CA GLU A 370 -25.09 12.84 0.56
C GLU A 370 -25.51 11.38 0.75
N LEU A 371 -24.70 10.56 1.43
CA LEU A 371 -24.98 9.15 1.69
C LEU A 371 -25.98 8.96 2.85
N PRO A 372 -26.68 7.81 2.91
CA PRO A 372 -27.55 7.48 4.05
C PRO A 372 -26.80 7.52 5.39
N ARG A 373 -27.47 8.00 6.44
CA ARG A 373 -26.85 8.22 7.76
C ARG A 373 -26.33 6.97 8.47
N ASP A 374 -26.67 5.77 8.02
CA ASP A 374 -26.14 4.49 8.55
C ASP A 374 -25.15 3.82 7.59
N SER A 375 -24.58 4.59 6.65
CA SER A 375 -23.57 4.11 5.72
C SER A 375 -22.24 3.86 6.43
N HIS A 376 -21.57 2.78 6.05
CA HIS A 376 -20.12 2.63 6.21
C HIS A 376 -19.45 2.80 4.86
N VAL A 377 -18.69 3.88 4.72
CA VAL A 377 -17.95 4.22 3.51
C VAL A 377 -16.52 3.78 3.68
N VAL A 378 -16.04 2.92 2.78
CA VAL A 378 -14.65 2.49 2.75
C VAL A 378 -13.98 3.18 1.58
N ILE A 379 -12.93 3.95 1.87
CA ILE A 379 -12.06 4.59 0.90
C ILE A 379 -10.72 3.87 1.00
N ALA A 380 -10.34 3.13 -0.04
CA ALA A 380 -9.16 2.28 0.00
C ALA A 380 -8.35 2.44 -1.28
N LEU A 381 -7.06 2.72 -1.17
CA LEU A 381 -6.16 2.98 -2.29
C LEU A 381 -4.71 2.84 -1.86
N ASP A 382 -3.81 2.81 -2.85
CA ASP A 382 -2.37 2.89 -2.60
C ASP A 382 -2.03 4.15 -1.83
N GLY A 383 -1.22 3.99 -0.81
CA GLY A 383 -0.86 5.03 0.13
C GLY A 383 0.31 5.89 -0.33
N GLU A 384 1.08 5.49 -1.34
CA GLU A 384 2.22 6.27 -1.84
C GLU A 384 2.00 6.92 -3.21
N ASN A 385 1.21 6.28 -4.09
CA ASN A 385 1.11 6.65 -5.51
C ASN A 385 0.62 8.08 -5.81
N PRO A 386 -0.39 8.64 -5.09
CA PRO A 386 -0.97 9.91 -5.51
C PRO A 386 -0.04 11.11 -5.27
N TRP A 387 0.76 11.07 -4.20
CA TRP A 387 1.29 12.29 -3.56
C TRP A 387 2.37 13.01 -4.35
N ASP A 388 3.04 12.31 -5.26
CA ASP A 388 4.01 12.81 -6.22
C ASP A 388 3.42 13.91 -7.10
N TYR A 389 2.13 13.84 -7.38
CA TYR A 389 1.42 14.75 -8.29
C TYR A 389 0.63 15.85 -7.56
N TYR A 390 0.53 15.76 -6.24
CA TYR A 390 -0.03 16.81 -5.42
C TYR A 390 1.05 17.82 -5.03
N PRO A 391 0.75 19.13 -5.02
CA PRO A 391 1.58 20.10 -4.32
C PRO A 391 1.83 19.67 -2.87
N ASN A 392 3.03 19.92 -2.36
CA ASN A 392 3.41 19.65 -0.97
C ASN A 392 3.12 18.20 -0.51
N SER A 393 3.32 17.21 -1.38
CA SER A 393 3.11 15.79 -1.07
C SER A 393 1.69 15.48 -0.56
N GLY A 394 0.68 16.22 -1.05
CA GLY A 394 -0.73 16.03 -0.68
C GLY A 394 -1.10 16.48 0.74
N ARG A 395 -0.16 17.03 1.53
CA ARG A 395 -0.40 17.39 2.94
C ARG A 395 -1.48 18.47 3.09
N ASP A 396 -1.55 19.42 2.15
CA ASP A 396 -2.61 20.43 2.12
C ASP A 396 -4.00 19.80 1.93
N PHE A 397 -4.12 18.79 1.05
CA PHE A 397 -5.39 18.10 0.82
C PHE A 397 -5.80 17.27 2.03
N LEU A 398 -4.88 16.46 2.57
CA LEU A 398 -5.16 15.59 3.73
C LEU A 398 -5.58 16.40 4.95
N ARG A 399 -4.89 17.50 5.27
CA ARG A 399 -5.30 18.39 6.38
C ARG A 399 -6.70 18.94 6.19
N ARG A 400 -7.06 19.40 4.99
CA ARG A 400 -8.41 19.92 4.70
C ARG A 400 -9.48 18.84 4.78
N LEU A 401 -9.16 17.64 4.31
CA LEU A 401 -10.04 16.49 4.40
C LEU A 401 -10.30 16.11 5.86
N TYR A 402 -9.25 15.93 6.66
CA TYR A 402 -9.37 15.52 8.06
C TYR A 402 -10.02 16.61 8.93
N GLU A 403 -9.66 17.88 8.71
CA GLU A 403 -10.31 19.02 9.35
C GLU A 403 -11.83 19.03 9.07
N GLY A 404 -12.22 18.76 7.83
CA GLY A 404 -13.63 18.74 7.45
C GLY A 404 -14.38 17.50 7.93
N LEU A 405 -13.74 16.33 7.98
CA LEU A 405 -14.33 15.13 8.57
C LEU A 405 -14.58 15.30 10.07
N GLN A 406 -13.61 15.84 10.81
CA GLN A 406 -13.71 16.05 12.26
C GLN A 406 -14.74 17.11 12.64
N LYS A 407 -14.95 18.14 11.80
CA LYS A 407 -15.90 19.22 12.07
C LYS A 407 -17.37 18.83 11.87
N GLU A 408 -17.64 17.76 11.14
CA GLU A 408 -18.99 17.35 10.74
C GLU A 408 -19.56 16.33 11.73
N PRO A 409 -20.58 16.67 12.54
CA PRO A 409 -21.08 15.78 13.59
C PRO A 409 -21.77 14.50 13.07
N VAL A 410 -22.02 14.42 11.77
CA VAL A 410 -22.63 13.25 11.12
C VAL A 410 -21.59 12.20 10.75
N PHE A 411 -20.30 12.55 10.74
CA PHE A 411 -19.24 11.64 10.37
C PHE A 411 -18.52 11.08 11.58
N GLU A 412 -18.04 9.86 11.41
CA GLU A 412 -17.14 9.24 12.35
C GLU A 412 -16.05 8.51 11.57
N ALA A 413 -14.81 9.01 11.66
CA ALA A 413 -13.68 8.39 11.01
C ALA A 413 -13.18 7.25 11.90
N VAL A 414 -13.28 6.02 11.39
CA VAL A 414 -13.06 4.79 12.17
C VAL A 414 -12.09 3.85 11.45
N THR A 415 -11.32 3.10 12.23
CA THR A 415 -10.60 1.92 11.72
C THR A 415 -11.56 0.87 11.18
N MET A 416 -11.06 -0.05 10.36
CA MET A 416 -11.86 -1.15 9.81
C MET A 416 -12.36 -2.09 10.91
N SER A 417 -11.53 -2.34 11.93
CA SER A 417 -11.90 -3.12 13.12
C SER A 417 -12.94 -2.41 13.99
N GLU A 418 -12.89 -1.08 14.13
CA GLU A 418 -13.96 -0.35 14.82
C GLU A 418 -15.27 -0.40 14.04
N ALA A 419 -15.23 -0.25 12.72
CA ALA A 419 -16.42 -0.40 11.87
C ALA A 419 -17.03 -1.82 11.98
N LEU A 420 -16.17 -2.85 12.02
CA LEU A 420 -16.57 -4.25 12.20
C LEU A 420 -17.40 -4.47 13.47
N GLU A 421 -17.05 -3.81 14.59
CA GLU A 421 -17.77 -3.96 15.85
C GLU A 421 -19.07 -3.14 15.91
N ARG A 422 -19.18 -2.07 15.10
CA ARG A 422 -20.29 -1.11 15.15
C ARG A 422 -21.39 -1.41 14.14
N GLN A 423 -21.05 -2.01 13.00
CA GLN A 423 -22.03 -2.34 11.97
C GLN A 423 -22.16 -3.85 11.75
N PRO A 424 -23.38 -4.41 11.91
CA PRO A 424 -23.60 -5.82 11.61
C PRO A 424 -23.44 -6.06 10.11
N ALA A 425 -22.71 -7.12 9.78
CA ALA A 425 -22.48 -7.53 8.40
C ALA A 425 -23.68 -8.31 7.85
N GLU A 426 -24.08 -7.99 6.61
CA GLU A 426 -25.10 -8.72 5.87
C GLU A 426 -24.57 -10.05 5.34
N LYS A 427 -25.42 -11.07 5.20
CA LYS A 427 -24.96 -12.36 4.68
C LYS A 427 -24.56 -12.24 3.19
N LEU A 428 -23.39 -12.79 2.84
CA LEU A 428 -22.95 -12.98 1.47
C LEU A 428 -22.82 -14.47 1.16
N ASP A 429 -23.68 -14.98 0.28
CA ASP A 429 -23.74 -16.40 -0.04
C ASP A 429 -22.51 -16.88 -0.81
N TRP A 430 -21.97 -16.03 -1.68
CA TRP A 430 -20.82 -16.32 -2.52
C TRP A 430 -19.96 -15.07 -2.65
N LEU A 431 -18.66 -15.17 -2.38
CA LEU A 431 -17.70 -14.13 -2.73
C LEU A 431 -17.08 -14.43 -4.09
N ALA A 432 -17.44 -13.65 -5.11
CA ALA A 432 -16.92 -13.84 -6.44
C ALA A 432 -15.40 -13.68 -6.51
N PRO A 433 -14.71 -14.47 -7.35
CA PRO A 433 -13.30 -14.25 -7.63
C PRO A 433 -13.11 -12.94 -8.38
N GLY A 434 -12.10 -12.16 -8.01
CA GLY A 434 -11.68 -10.98 -8.75
C GLY A 434 -10.72 -10.11 -7.95
N SER A 435 -10.14 -9.12 -8.63
CA SER A 435 -9.32 -8.07 -8.03
C SER A 435 -10.03 -6.72 -8.08
N TRP A 436 -9.47 -5.71 -7.43
CA TRP A 436 -9.95 -4.34 -7.58
C TRP A 436 -9.80 -3.75 -8.98
N ALA A 437 -9.01 -4.40 -9.83
CA ALA A 437 -8.81 -4.02 -11.21
C ALA A 437 -9.72 -4.88 -12.09
N ASN A 438 -10.73 -4.25 -12.70
CA ASN A 438 -11.69 -4.87 -13.62
C ASN A 438 -12.51 -6.06 -13.05
N ALA A 439 -12.50 -6.30 -11.74
CA ALA A 439 -13.20 -7.41 -11.08
C ALA A 439 -12.85 -8.80 -11.65
N ASN A 440 -11.60 -8.97 -12.11
CA ASN A 440 -11.07 -10.21 -12.67
C ASN A 440 -9.54 -10.27 -12.42
N PHE A 441 -8.86 -11.26 -13.03
CA PHE A 441 -7.42 -11.44 -12.91
C PHE A 441 -6.63 -11.25 -14.21
N SER A 442 -7.22 -10.64 -15.25
CA SER A 442 -6.63 -10.58 -16.59
C SER A 442 -5.26 -9.87 -16.63
N ILE A 443 -5.01 -8.96 -15.69
CA ILE A 443 -3.72 -8.26 -15.57
C ILE A 443 -2.58 -9.20 -15.19
N TRP A 444 -2.84 -10.25 -14.40
CA TRP A 444 -1.79 -11.11 -13.86
C TRP A 444 -1.71 -12.50 -14.50
N ILE A 445 -2.69 -12.88 -15.33
CA ILE A 445 -2.74 -14.19 -15.99
C ILE A 445 -3.43 -14.15 -17.36
N GLY A 446 -3.64 -12.97 -17.94
CA GLY A 446 -4.39 -12.84 -19.20
C GLY A 446 -3.51 -12.76 -20.45
N HIS A 447 -2.29 -12.25 -20.33
CA HIS A 447 -1.40 -12.02 -21.47
C HIS A 447 -0.47 -13.20 -21.73
N PRO A 448 -0.01 -13.40 -22.99
CA PRO A 448 0.99 -14.40 -23.32
C PRO A 448 2.29 -14.30 -22.51
N GLU A 449 2.66 -13.08 -22.11
CA GLU A 449 3.84 -12.80 -21.27
C GLU A 449 3.60 -13.30 -19.83
N ASP A 450 2.44 -13.03 -19.24
CA ASP A 450 2.03 -13.60 -17.94
C ASP A 450 2.07 -15.12 -17.96
N HIS A 451 1.54 -15.75 -19.02
CA HIS A 451 1.58 -17.20 -19.18
C HIS A 451 3.01 -17.73 -19.23
N GLN A 452 3.94 -16.98 -19.80
CA GLN A 452 5.35 -17.36 -19.84
C GLN A 452 5.98 -17.25 -18.45
N ALA A 453 5.69 -16.19 -17.70
CA ALA A 453 6.13 -16.01 -16.33
C ALA A 453 5.60 -17.13 -15.41
N TRP A 454 4.31 -17.43 -15.46
CA TRP A 454 3.73 -18.53 -14.69
C TRP A 454 4.30 -19.91 -15.07
N ARG A 455 4.60 -20.15 -16.36
CA ARG A 455 5.30 -21.38 -16.79
C ARG A 455 6.68 -21.49 -16.15
N TRP A 456 7.40 -20.38 -16.00
CA TRP A 456 8.68 -20.37 -15.31
C TRP A 456 8.54 -20.66 -13.82
N ILE A 457 7.59 -20.04 -13.12
CA ILE A 457 7.32 -20.31 -11.70
C ILE A 457 6.94 -21.78 -11.49
N VAL A 458 6.01 -22.32 -12.27
CA VAL A 458 5.58 -23.74 -12.17
C VAL A 458 6.78 -24.67 -12.36
N ARG A 459 7.62 -24.42 -13.36
CA ARG A 459 8.80 -25.23 -13.65
C ARG A 459 9.84 -25.14 -12.53
N ALA A 460 10.15 -23.93 -12.07
CA ALA A 460 11.11 -23.69 -11.00
C ALA A 460 10.66 -24.31 -9.68
N ARG A 461 9.37 -24.16 -9.35
CA ARG A 461 8.75 -24.77 -8.18
C ARG A 461 8.87 -26.29 -8.22
N ALA A 462 8.49 -26.93 -9.33
CA ALA A 462 8.57 -28.38 -9.45
C ALA A 462 10.02 -28.88 -9.29
N ALA A 463 10.95 -28.22 -9.97
CA ALA A 463 12.37 -28.52 -9.88
C ALA A 463 12.92 -28.35 -8.45
N LEU A 464 12.50 -27.28 -7.75
CA LEU A 464 12.84 -27.07 -6.36
C LEU A 464 12.26 -28.20 -5.49
N MET A 465 10.96 -28.46 -5.54
CA MET A 465 10.33 -29.52 -4.71
C MET A 465 11.00 -30.89 -4.83
N ASP A 466 11.46 -31.26 -6.03
CA ASP A 466 12.19 -32.51 -6.25
C ASP A 466 13.56 -32.58 -5.54
N GLN A 467 14.12 -31.43 -5.14
CA GLN A 467 15.38 -31.33 -4.40
C GLN A 467 15.19 -31.25 -2.88
N LYS A 468 13.95 -31.31 -2.38
CA LYS A 468 13.69 -31.24 -0.94
C LYS A 468 14.39 -32.39 -0.19
N GLY A 469 15.24 -32.03 0.77
CA GLY A 469 16.07 -32.98 1.53
C GLY A 469 17.29 -33.55 0.78
N ARG A 470 17.53 -33.13 -0.47
CA ARG A 470 18.71 -33.52 -1.28
C ARG A 470 19.81 -32.47 -1.32
N ILE A 471 19.43 -31.21 -1.11
CA ILE A 471 20.36 -30.08 -1.00
C ILE A 471 20.48 -29.60 0.45
N PRO A 472 21.57 -28.92 0.83
CA PRO A 472 21.72 -28.28 2.14
C PRO A 472 20.53 -27.38 2.50
N GLU A 473 20.16 -27.37 3.79
CA GLU A 473 18.97 -26.68 4.29
C GLU A 473 19.01 -25.16 4.07
N ASP A 474 20.18 -24.54 4.23
CA ASP A 474 20.41 -23.12 3.95
C ASP A 474 20.13 -22.77 2.47
N ARG A 475 20.62 -23.61 1.54
CA ARG A 475 20.34 -23.48 0.11
C ARG A 475 18.87 -23.70 -0.22
N TRP A 476 18.24 -24.70 0.43
CA TRP A 476 16.81 -24.95 0.30
C TRP A 476 15.99 -23.74 0.71
N ASN A 477 16.27 -23.19 1.89
CA ASN A 477 15.54 -22.07 2.45
C ASN A 477 15.68 -20.83 1.57
N LEU A 478 16.90 -20.53 1.09
CA LEU A 478 17.09 -19.40 0.17
C LEU A 478 16.38 -19.61 -1.18
N ALA A 479 16.42 -20.82 -1.75
CA ALA A 479 15.71 -21.12 -2.99
C ALA A 479 14.18 -21.05 -2.83
N TYR A 480 13.68 -21.45 -1.65
CA TYR A 480 12.26 -21.33 -1.34
C TYR A 480 11.86 -19.87 -1.12
N GLU A 481 12.74 -19.03 -0.56
CA GLU A 481 12.53 -17.59 -0.49
C GLU A 481 12.41 -16.97 -1.89
N GLU A 482 13.34 -17.32 -2.79
CA GLU A 482 13.31 -16.89 -4.20
C GLU A 482 12.01 -17.28 -4.90
N LEU A 483 11.48 -18.48 -4.62
CA LEU A 483 10.19 -18.92 -5.14
C LEU A 483 9.04 -18.03 -4.65
N LEU A 484 8.96 -17.77 -3.33
CA LEU A 484 7.90 -16.95 -2.76
C LEU A 484 7.98 -15.49 -3.23
N VAL A 485 9.18 -14.97 -3.48
CA VAL A 485 9.39 -13.66 -4.12
C VAL A 485 8.86 -13.69 -5.55
N ALA A 486 9.23 -14.69 -6.35
CA ALA A 486 8.82 -14.80 -7.75
C ALA A 486 7.29 -14.96 -7.95
N GLU A 487 6.55 -15.34 -6.91
CA GLU A 487 5.08 -15.40 -6.91
C GLU A 487 4.39 -14.03 -6.75
N GLY A 488 5.14 -12.98 -6.39
CA GLY A 488 4.60 -11.63 -6.17
C GLY A 488 3.88 -11.06 -7.39
N SER A 489 2.80 -10.30 -7.16
CA SER A 489 1.98 -9.74 -8.24
C SER A 489 2.72 -8.71 -9.09
N ASP A 490 3.73 -8.05 -8.52
CA ASP A 490 4.48 -6.97 -9.14
C ASP A 490 5.14 -7.40 -10.46
N TRP A 491 5.57 -8.66 -10.59
CA TRP A 491 6.22 -9.14 -11.82
C TRP A 491 5.24 -9.15 -12.99
N MET A 492 4.04 -9.74 -12.79
CA MET A 492 3.04 -9.83 -13.85
C MET A 492 2.37 -8.50 -14.14
N TRP A 493 2.34 -7.56 -13.17
CA TRP A 493 1.85 -6.20 -13.42
C TRP A 493 2.56 -5.51 -14.60
N TRP A 494 3.85 -5.78 -14.77
CA TRP A 494 4.65 -5.21 -15.86
C TRP A 494 4.67 -6.07 -17.12
N PHE A 495 4.11 -7.27 -17.12
CA PHE A 495 3.99 -8.09 -18.32
C PHE A 495 2.71 -7.77 -19.10
N GLY A 496 2.75 -7.99 -20.42
CA GLY A 496 1.65 -7.66 -21.31
C GLY A 496 1.61 -6.19 -21.74
N ASN A 497 0.43 -5.77 -22.21
CA ASN A 497 0.22 -4.44 -22.81
C ASN A 497 -0.61 -3.49 -21.95
N ASP A 498 -1.01 -3.91 -20.75
CA ASP A 498 -1.87 -3.12 -19.88
C ASP A 498 -1.09 -1.94 -19.27
N PHE A 499 0.17 -2.19 -18.87
CA PHE A 499 1.03 -1.21 -18.23
C PHE A 499 2.47 -1.23 -18.78
N SER A 500 3.16 -0.11 -18.65
CA SER A 500 4.57 0.05 -18.99
C SER A 500 5.20 1.18 -18.19
N SER A 501 6.49 1.02 -17.90
CA SER A 501 7.37 1.97 -17.23
C SER A 501 8.72 2.04 -17.95
N ASP A 502 9.51 3.07 -17.64
CA ASP A 502 10.91 3.17 -18.10
C ASP A 502 11.80 2.05 -17.51
N ASP A 503 11.30 1.34 -16.49
CA ASP A 503 12.01 0.29 -15.75
C ASP A 503 11.53 -1.14 -16.09
N ASP A 504 10.69 -1.33 -17.11
CA ASP A 504 10.13 -2.64 -17.50
C ASP A 504 11.22 -3.71 -17.70
N ALA A 505 12.36 -3.32 -18.28
CA ALA A 505 13.50 -4.22 -18.48
C ALA A 505 14.17 -4.64 -17.16
N ILE A 506 14.14 -3.79 -16.13
CA ILE A 506 14.69 -4.09 -14.80
C ILE A 506 13.78 -5.11 -14.10
N PHE A 507 12.46 -4.90 -14.13
CA PHE A 507 11.49 -5.85 -13.55
C PHE A 507 11.57 -7.22 -14.22
N ASP A 508 11.60 -7.27 -15.55
CA ASP A 508 11.77 -8.51 -16.32
C ASP A 508 13.07 -9.24 -15.95
N SER A 509 14.19 -8.50 -15.89
CA SER A 509 15.48 -9.08 -15.54
C SER A 509 15.53 -9.60 -14.11
N LEU A 510 14.99 -8.85 -13.14
CA LEU A 510 14.96 -9.25 -11.74
C LEU A 510 14.07 -10.49 -11.53
N PHE A 511 12.90 -10.54 -12.16
CA PHE A 511 12.04 -11.73 -12.15
C PHE A 511 12.79 -12.96 -12.69
N ARG A 512 13.40 -12.87 -13.88
CA ARG A 512 14.14 -14.00 -14.47
C ARG A 512 15.34 -14.40 -13.62
N GLN A 513 15.95 -13.44 -12.91
CA GLN A 513 17.03 -13.71 -11.98
C GLN A 513 16.55 -14.51 -10.76
N HIS A 514 15.42 -14.15 -10.13
CA HIS A 514 14.81 -14.95 -9.06
C HIS A 514 14.56 -16.39 -9.52
N ILE A 515 13.97 -16.59 -10.70
CA ILE A 515 13.78 -17.92 -11.29
C ILE A 515 15.11 -18.65 -11.50
N GLY A 516 16.13 -17.97 -12.03
CA GLY A 516 17.45 -18.54 -12.29
C GLY A 516 18.15 -18.98 -11.00
N ASN A 517 18.04 -18.17 -9.95
CA ASN A 517 18.59 -18.44 -8.62
C ASN A 517 17.97 -19.71 -8.03
N ILE A 518 16.66 -19.95 -8.19
CA ILE A 518 16.01 -21.19 -7.73
C ILE A 518 16.72 -22.42 -8.31
N PHE A 519 16.97 -22.46 -9.62
CA PHE A 519 17.66 -23.61 -10.26
C PHE A 519 19.09 -23.76 -9.77
N GLN A 520 19.84 -22.65 -9.71
CA GLN A 520 21.24 -22.69 -9.27
C GLN A 520 21.37 -23.16 -7.82
N LEU A 521 20.53 -22.63 -6.92
CA LEU A 521 20.48 -23.02 -5.51
C LEU A 521 20.03 -24.46 -5.34
N ALA A 522 19.10 -24.93 -6.18
CA ALA A 522 18.70 -26.34 -6.29
C ALA A 522 19.80 -27.27 -6.86
N GLY A 523 20.93 -26.74 -7.32
CA GLY A 523 22.03 -27.52 -7.91
C GLY A 523 21.72 -28.04 -9.31
N LEU A 524 20.79 -27.38 -10.01
CA LEU A 524 20.34 -27.73 -11.34
C LEU A 524 20.85 -26.71 -12.38
N PRO A 525 21.02 -27.12 -13.65
CA PRO A 525 21.32 -26.16 -14.70
C PRO A 525 20.15 -25.21 -14.90
N VAL A 526 20.45 -23.94 -15.16
CA VAL A 526 19.44 -22.95 -15.53
C VAL A 526 18.82 -23.36 -16.88
N PRO A 527 17.48 -23.42 -16.98
CA PRO A 527 16.81 -23.78 -18.23
C PRO A 527 17.18 -22.90 -19.42
N GLU A 528 17.32 -23.52 -20.59
CA GLU A 528 17.37 -22.80 -21.86
C GLU A 528 16.11 -21.94 -22.06
N GLY A 529 16.29 -20.73 -22.58
CA GLY A 529 15.23 -19.73 -22.78
C GLY A 529 14.99 -18.80 -21.59
N LEU A 530 15.49 -19.09 -20.38
CA LEU A 530 15.31 -18.18 -19.23
C LEU A 530 16.11 -16.87 -19.36
N SER A 531 17.17 -16.86 -20.16
CA SER A 531 17.93 -15.64 -20.44
C SER A 531 17.21 -14.70 -21.41
N GLU A 532 16.18 -15.18 -22.12
CA GLU A 532 15.40 -14.37 -23.05
C GLU A 532 14.40 -13.50 -22.28
N PRO A 533 14.32 -12.19 -22.54
CA PRO A 533 13.29 -11.33 -21.96
C PRO A 533 11.89 -11.87 -22.24
N ILE A 534 11.05 -11.87 -21.21
CA ILE A 534 9.64 -12.23 -21.32
C ILE A 534 8.87 -11.08 -21.95
N LYS A 535 9.16 -9.84 -21.53
CA LYS A 535 8.60 -8.64 -22.14
C LYS A 535 9.19 -8.43 -23.54
N LYS A 536 8.37 -8.58 -24.58
CA LYS A 536 8.83 -8.58 -25.98
C LYS A 536 8.85 -7.21 -26.64
N ASN A 537 8.01 -6.28 -26.19
CA ASN A 537 7.91 -4.93 -26.72
C ASN A 537 8.28 -3.90 -25.64
N LEU A 538 9.44 -3.27 -25.78
CA LEU A 538 9.85 -2.11 -24.98
C LEU A 538 9.50 -0.76 -25.65
N GLU A 539 9.02 -0.78 -26.90
CA GLU A 539 8.65 0.42 -27.64
C GLU A 539 7.13 0.61 -27.73
N GLY A 540 6.68 1.80 -27.30
CA GLY A 540 5.41 2.41 -27.70
C GLY A 540 4.16 1.79 -27.08
N ARG A 541 3.83 2.17 -25.83
CA ARG A 541 2.47 2.21 -25.25
C ARG A 541 2.45 2.96 -23.92
N LYS A 542 1.24 3.33 -23.47
CA LYS A 542 0.94 4.33 -22.44
C LYS A 542 1.88 4.24 -21.22
N LEU A 543 2.82 5.19 -21.13
CA LEU A 543 3.46 5.57 -19.87
C LEU A 543 2.36 5.89 -18.86
N VAL A 544 2.42 5.29 -17.69
CA VAL A 544 1.56 5.68 -16.57
C VAL A 544 2.03 7.05 -16.06
N MET A 545 1.50 8.10 -16.67
CA MET A 545 1.21 9.34 -15.97
C MET A 545 -0.31 9.48 -15.92
N ALA A 546 -0.93 8.73 -15.00
CA ALA A 546 -2.38 8.60 -14.81
C ALA A 546 -3.16 8.10 -16.05
N PRO A 547 -4.22 7.29 -15.89
CA PRO A 547 -5.14 7.09 -17.00
C PRO A 547 -5.74 8.45 -17.39
N PRO A 548 -5.78 8.82 -18.68
CA PRO A 548 -6.48 10.03 -19.08
C PRO A 548 -7.96 9.90 -18.66
N PRO A 549 -8.59 11.00 -18.23
CA PRO A 549 -10.00 10.98 -17.88
C PRO A 549 -10.80 10.40 -19.04
N GLN A 550 -11.60 9.38 -18.77
CA GLN A 550 -12.68 9.02 -19.69
C GLN A 550 -13.65 10.20 -19.66
N THR A 551 -13.75 10.90 -20.78
CA THR A 551 -14.76 11.94 -21.01
C THR A 551 -16.17 11.41 -20.83
#